data_AF-A0A7Y8TF35-F1
#
_entry.id   AF-A0A7Y8TF35-F1
#
_cell.length_a   1.000
_cell.length_b   1.000
_cell.length_c   1.000
_cell.angle_alpha   90.00
_cell.angle_beta   90.00
_cell.angle_gamma   90.00
#
_symmetry.space_group_name_H-M   'P 1'
#
loop_
_entity.id
_entity.type
_entity.pdbx_description
1 polymer ?
#
loop_
_entity_poly.entity_id
_entity_poly.type
_entity_poly.pdbx_seq_one_letter_code
_entity_poly.pdbx_strand_id
1 'polypeptide(L)'
;MKRERVERNVSGKRYFVYPEEDRIRIVKELEKGSLSIKEVMQKYEVLDASTVLNWLKRYSSEYRENYMRVLLSVSDRRQIAYKVESGVMSIEEASTRYRVQQRTIKSWIKLYTCIPKLVDTMAKNEQSQSGSSEQTKALQKQIEQLKLKVEALETMIDIAEDQLKIDIRKKPGTKQSKP
;
A
#
# COMPACT_ATOMS: atom_id res chain seq x y z
N MET A 1 18.97 -46.30 6.96
CA MET A 1 17.61 -46.87 6.83
C MET A 1 16.82 -46.03 5.84
N LYS A 2 16.48 -46.59 4.67
CA LYS A 2 15.59 -45.92 3.70
C LYS A 2 14.19 -45.96 4.30
N ARG A 3 13.72 -44.82 4.84
CA ARG A 3 12.33 -44.70 5.32
C ARG A 3 11.42 -44.91 4.12
N GLU A 4 10.49 -45.86 4.23
CA GLU A 4 9.53 -46.20 3.19
C GLU A 4 8.70 -44.94 2.86
N ARG A 5 8.85 -44.40 1.65
CA ARG A 5 8.19 -43.17 1.24
C ARG A 5 6.80 -43.50 0.74
N VAL A 6 5.78 -42.83 1.27
CA VAL A 6 4.39 -43.01 0.80
C VAL A 6 4.24 -42.35 -0.56
N GLU A 7 3.96 -43.15 -1.59
CA GLU A 7 3.72 -42.67 -2.94
C GLU A 7 2.25 -42.25 -3.12
N ARG A 8 2.02 -41.15 -3.83
CA ARG A 8 0.71 -40.68 -4.28
C ARG A 8 0.72 -40.46 -5.77
N ASN A 9 -0.15 -41.16 -6.50
CA ASN A 9 -0.34 -40.94 -7.92
C ASN A 9 -1.42 -39.88 -8.13
N VAL A 10 -1.08 -38.77 -8.78
CA VAL A 10 -2.01 -37.71 -9.15
C VAL A 10 -1.81 -37.42 -10.64
N SER A 11 -2.88 -37.55 -11.43
CA SER A 11 -2.87 -37.24 -12.88
C SER A 11 -1.73 -37.93 -13.65
N GLY A 12 -1.45 -39.21 -13.35
CA GLY A 12 -0.40 -40.00 -14.00
C GLY A 12 1.03 -39.68 -13.55
N LYS A 13 1.23 -38.75 -12.62
CA LYS A 13 2.52 -38.43 -12.02
C LYS A 13 2.61 -39.01 -10.61
N ARG A 14 3.75 -39.63 -10.30
CA ARG A 14 4.04 -40.16 -8.95
C ARG A 14 4.58 -39.02 -8.11
N TYR A 15 3.99 -38.76 -6.96
CA TYR A 15 4.47 -37.80 -5.98
C TYR A 15 4.84 -38.53 -4.70
N PHE A 16 5.99 -38.20 -4.12
CA PHE A 16 6.34 -38.72 -2.80
C PHE A 16 5.79 -37.80 -1.71
N VAL A 17 5.18 -38.39 -0.69
CA VAL A 17 4.80 -37.68 0.53
C VAL A 17 6.04 -37.60 1.42
N TYR A 18 6.51 -36.37 1.66
CA TYR A 18 7.67 -36.12 2.51
C TYR A 18 7.21 -35.80 3.93
N PRO A 19 7.65 -36.58 4.94
CA PRO A 19 7.45 -36.24 6.34
C PRO A 19 7.92 -34.81 6.64
N GLU A 20 7.29 -34.17 7.62
CA GLU A 20 7.64 -32.80 8.02
C GLU A 20 9.10 -32.66 8.45
N GLU A 21 9.62 -33.63 9.20
CA GLU A 21 11.03 -33.67 9.61
C GLU A 21 12.00 -33.64 8.43
N ASP A 22 11.70 -34.40 7.37
CA ASP A 22 12.56 -34.50 6.20
C ASP A 22 12.50 -33.21 5.38
N ARG A 23 11.32 -32.59 5.27
CA ARG A 23 11.16 -31.26 4.65
C ARG A 23 11.97 -30.20 5.37
N ILE A 24 11.91 -30.17 6.71
CA ILE A 24 12.67 -29.24 7.55
C ILE A 24 14.18 -29.49 7.42
N ARG A 25 14.62 -30.76 7.40
CA ARG A 25 16.03 -31.11 7.23
C ARG A 25 16.58 -30.64 5.88
N ILE A 26 15.85 -30.92 4.80
CA ILE A 26 16.21 -30.49 3.44
C ILE A 26 16.31 -28.96 3.38
N VAL A 27 15.36 -28.26 4.00
CA VAL A 27 15.38 -26.79 4.08
C VAL A 27 16.61 -26.28 4.82
N LYS A 28 17.01 -26.90 5.95
CA LYS A 28 18.24 -26.54 6.67
C LYS A 28 19.52 -26.80 5.86
N GLU A 29 19.55 -27.85 5.04
CA GLU A 29 20.68 -28.12 4.13
C GLU A 29 20.77 -27.07 3.00
N LEU A 30 19.62 -26.61 2.51
CA LEU A 30 19.51 -25.53 1.52
C LEU A 30 19.95 -24.17 2.09
N GLU A 31 19.52 -23.84 3.31
CA GLU A 31 19.92 -22.59 4.00
C GLU A 31 21.43 -22.51 4.21
N LYS A 32 22.06 -23.63 4.58
CA LYS A 32 23.52 -23.71 4.74
C LYS A 32 24.31 -23.61 3.42
N GLY A 33 23.63 -23.46 2.29
CA GLY A 33 24.24 -23.37 0.96
C GLY A 33 24.98 -24.63 0.52
N SER A 34 24.76 -25.76 1.20
CA SER A 34 25.47 -27.02 0.94
C SER A 34 24.91 -27.79 -0.26
N LEU A 35 23.70 -27.45 -0.70
CA LEU A 35 23.02 -28.05 -1.85
C LEU A 35 22.23 -26.97 -2.61
N SER A 36 22.20 -27.05 -3.93
CA SER A 36 21.30 -26.28 -4.79
C SER A 36 19.92 -26.94 -4.88
N ILE A 37 18.89 -26.18 -5.29
CA ILE A 37 17.54 -26.71 -5.51
C ILE A 37 17.55 -27.89 -6.51
N LYS A 38 18.40 -27.83 -7.54
CA LYS A 38 18.56 -28.91 -8.52
C LYS A 38 19.18 -30.17 -7.90
N GLU A 39 20.18 -30.01 -7.07
CA GLU A 39 20.82 -31.12 -6.35
C GLU A 39 19.87 -31.73 -5.32
N VAL A 40 19.03 -30.91 -4.67
CA VAL A 40 17.95 -31.40 -3.79
C VAL A 40 16.92 -32.20 -4.57
N MET A 41 16.51 -31.73 -5.74
CA MET A 41 15.58 -32.48 -6.60
C MET A 41 16.15 -33.84 -7.00
N GLN A 42 17.43 -33.90 -7.36
CA GLN A 42 18.11 -35.14 -7.76
C GLN A 42 18.35 -36.08 -6.57
N LYS A 43 18.87 -35.56 -5.45
CA LYS A 43 19.25 -36.35 -4.26
C LYS A 43 18.03 -36.88 -3.51
N TYR A 44 16.95 -36.09 -3.44
CA TYR A 44 15.75 -36.44 -2.69
C TYR A 44 14.59 -36.91 -3.58
N GLU A 45 14.77 -36.98 -4.90
CA GLU A 45 13.75 -37.40 -5.89
C GLU A 45 12.49 -36.52 -5.86
N VAL A 46 12.69 -35.21 -5.66
CA VAL A 46 11.61 -34.24 -5.72
C VAL A 46 11.37 -33.85 -7.17
N LEU A 47 10.20 -34.18 -7.70
CA LEU A 47 9.90 -34.01 -9.12
C LEU A 47 9.81 -32.54 -9.57
N ASP A 48 9.34 -31.66 -8.69
CA ASP A 48 9.09 -30.26 -9.04
C ASP A 48 9.81 -29.32 -8.09
N ALA A 49 10.57 -28.39 -8.66
CA ALA A 49 11.22 -27.29 -7.96
C ALA A 49 10.21 -26.48 -7.12
N SER A 50 8.97 -26.36 -7.60
CA SER A 50 7.87 -25.68 -6.90
C SER A 50 7.56 -26.32 -5.55
N THR A 51 7.78 -27.63 -5.41
CA THR A 51 7.60 -28.36 -4.15
C THR A 51 8.64 -27.94 -3.12
N VAL A 52 9.91 -27.89 -3.54
CA VAL A 52 11.03 -27.43 -2.71
C VAL A 52 10.85 -25.96 -2.33
N LEU A 53 10.45 -25.12 -3.29
CA LEU A 53 10.13 -23.71 -3.04
C LEU A 53 9.00 -23.58 -2.01
N ASN A 54 7.94 -24.37 -2.09
CA ASN A 54 6.86 -24.34 -1.11
C ASN A 54 7.30 -24.80 0.29
N TRP A 55 8.28 -25.70 0.40
CA TRP A 55 8.89 -26.04 1.70
C TRP A 55 9.70 -24.89 2.27
N LEU A 56 10.53 -24.25 1.44
CA LEU A 56 11.28 -23.06 1.83
C LEU A 56 10.33 -21.94 2.32
N LYS A 57 9.22 -21.70 1.63
CA LYS A 57 8.20 -20.73 2.07
C LYS A 57 7.59 -21.04 3.45
N ARG A 58 7.45 -22.32 3.79
CA ARG A 58 6.79 -22.75 5.04
C ARG A 58 7.76 -22.88 6.21
N TYR A 59 8.96 -23.39 5.95
CA TYR A 59 9.87 -23.87 7.00
C TYR A 59 11.13 -23.04 7.16
N SER A 60 11.52 -22.23 6.17
CA SER A 60 12.72 -21.41 6.26
C SER A 60 12.37 -20.00 6.72
N SER A 61 12.87 -19.59 7.89
CA SER A 61 12.83 -18.19 8.32
C SER A 61 13.74 -17.34 7.43
N GLU A 62 14.93 -17.85 7.12
CA GLU A 62 15.91 -17.15 6.31
C GLU A 62 15.44 -16.94 4.87
N TYR A 63 14.75 -17.91 4.27
CA TYR A 63 14.09 -17.75 2.98
C TYR A 63 12.90 -16.80 3.05
N ARG A 64 12.16 -16.75 4.16
CA ARG A 64 11.10 -15.75 4.37
C ARG A 64 11.66 -14.35 4.51
N GLU A 65 12.84 -14.21 5.12
CA GLU A 65 13.55 -12.94 5.29
C GLU A 65 14.27 -12.49 4.01
N ASN A 66 14.89 -13.42 3.28
CA ASN A 66 15.83 -13.11 2.19
C ASN A 66 15.35 -13.50 0.79
N TYR A 67 14.43 -14.46 0.64
CA TYR A 67 14.02 -15.03 -0.67
C TYR A 67 12.51 -15.17 -0.89
N MET A 68 11.71 -14.52 -0.05
CA MET A 68 10.36 -14.07 -0.41
C MET A 68 10.53 -12.72 -1.07
N ARG A 69 9.95 -12.54 -2.25
CA ARG A 69 9.91 -11.24 -2.93
C ARG A 69 9.22 -10.24 -1.99
N VAL A 70 10.04 -9.50 -1.26
CA VAL A 70 9.77 -8.17 -0.70
C VAL A 70 8.85 -8.21 0.54
N LEU A 71 9.44 -8.52 1.70
CA LEU A 71 8.93 -8.08 3.01
C LEU A 71 9.23 -6.59 3.22
N LEU A 72 9.04 -5.81 2.17
CA LEU A 72 9.14 -4.36 2.16
C LEU A 72 7.71 -3.85 2.19
N SER A 73 7.41 -2.95 3.13
CA SER A 73 6.07 -2.42 3.28
C SER A 73 5.64 -1.68 2.00
N VAL A 74 4.33 -1.50 1.80
CA VAL A 74 3.84 -0.69 0.66
C VAL A 74 4.45 0.71 0.65
N SER A 75 4.70 1.27 1.85
CA SER A 75 5.37 2.57 2.02
C SER A 75 6.80 2.53 1.47
N ASP A 76 7.58 1.51 1.84
CA ASP A 76 8.97 1.39 1.42
C ASP A 76 9.08 1.16 -0.10
N ARG A 77 8.19 0.35 -0.68
CA ARG A 77 8.12 0.14 -2.14
C ARG A 77 7.83 1.44 -2.87
N ARG A 78 6.92 2.27 -2.32
CA ARG A 78 6.59 3.59 -2.85
C ARG A 78 7.76 4.56 -2.71
N GLN A 79 8.47 4.57 -1.59
CA GLN A 79 9.65 5.40 -1.40
C GLN A 79 10.78 5.02 -2.36
N ILE A 80 11.03 3.73 -2.58
CA ILE A 80 12.02 3.27 -3.56
C ILE A 80 11.62 3.70 -4.96
N ALA A 81 10.36 3.50 -5.35
CA ALA A 81 9.85 3.94 -6.65
C ALA A 81 10.06 5.45 -6.85
N TYR A 82 9.77 6.26 -5.83
CA TYR A 82 9.97 7.71 -5.85
C TYR A 82 11.45 8.11 -5.96
N LYS A 83 12.33 7.51 -5.16
CA LYS A 83 13.79 7.79 -5.20
C LYS A 83 14.40 7.45 -6.56
N VAL A 84 13.93 6.36 -7.18
CA VAL A 84 14.40 5.95 -8.50
C VAL A 84 13.85 6.87 -9.59
N GLU A 85 12.58 7.25 -9.53
CA GLU A 85 11.97 8.15 -10.51
C GLU A 85 12.54 9.58 -10.43
N SER A 86 12.79 10.07 -9.22
CA SER A 86 13.41 11.38 -8.98
C SER A 86 14.91 11.43 -9.35
N GLY A 87 15.50 10.29 -9.74
CA GLY A 87 16.91 10.19 -10.11
C GLY A 87 17.88 10.23 -8.92
N VAL A 88 17.37 10.21 -7.69
CA VAL A 88 18.19 10.17 -6.45
C VAL A 88 18.95 8.86 -6.32
N MET A 89 18.40 7.76 -6.85
CA MET A 89 19.12 6.50 -6.98
C MET A 89 18.84 5.83 -8.32
N SER A 90 19.80 5.07 -8.84
CA SER A 90 19.59 4.31 -10.09
C SER A 90 18.78 3.03 -9.84
N ILE A 91 18.19 2.47 -10.91
CA ILE A 91 17.49 1.18 -10.82
C ILE A 91 18.45 0.06 -10.39
N GLU A 92 19.71 0.12 -10.85
CA GLU A 92 20.76 -0.85 -10.51
C GLU A 92 21.18 -0.73 -9.04
N GLU A 93 21.31 0.50 -8.55
CA GLU A 93 21.62 0.79 -7.16
C GLU A 93 20.48 0.30 -6.24
N ALA A 94 19.23 0.59 -6.61
CA ALA A 94 18.06 0.12 -5.89
C ALA A 94 17.96 -1.43 -5.90
N SER A 95 18.27 -2.05 -7.04
CA SER A 95 18.27 -3.50 -7.19
C SER A 95 19.29 -4.16 -6.26
N THR A 96 20.48 -3.59 -6.19
CA THR A 96 21.57 -4.09 -5.35
C THR A 96 21.28 -3.85 -3.87
N ARG A 97 20.88 -2.63 -3.52
CA ARG A 97 20.66 -2.19 -2.13
C ARG A 97 19.50 -2.92 -1.44
N TYR A 98 18.39 -3.10 -2.14
CA TYR A 98 17.18 -3.71 -1.56
C TYR A 98 16.99 -5.18 -1.97
N ARG A 99 17.95 -5.75 -2.73
CA ARG A 99 17.89 -7.12 -3.29
C ARG A 99 16.58 -7.39 -4.04
N VAL A 100 16.10 -6.39 -4.77
CA VAL A 100 14.87 -6.46 -5.56
C VAL A 100 15.23 -6.56 -7.03
N GLN A 101 14.57 -7.43 -7.79
CA GLN A 101 14.79 -7.50 -9.23
C GLN A 101 14.42 -6.18 -9.91
N GLN A 102 15.26 -5.72 -10.85
CA GLN A 102 15.02 -4.47 -11.59
C GLN A 102 13.62 -4.41 -12.23
N ARG A 103 13.10 -5.54 -12.74
CA ARG A 103 11.71 -5.62 -13.29
C ARG A 103 10.63 -5.30 -12.27
N THR A 104 10.86 -5.65 -11.01
CA THR A 104 9.94 -5.39 -9.90
C THR A 104 9.98 -3.92 -9.52
N ILE A 105 11.18 -3.31 -9.50
CA ILE A 105 11.34 -1.86 -9.29
C ILE A 105 10.65 -1.08 -10.42
N LYS A 106 10.85 -1.47 -11.68
CA LYS A 106 10.15 -0.88 -12.84
C LYS A 106 8.62 -0.99 -12.71
N SER A 107 8.12 -2.14 -12.22
CA SER A 107 6.70 -2.32 -11.95
C SER A 107 6.21 -1.40 -10.82
N TRP A 108 6.96 -1.19 -9.75
CA TRP A 108 6.60 -0.26 -8.68
C TRP A 108 6.61 1.19 -9.12
N ILE A 109 7.57 1.59 -9.96
CA ILE A 109 7.55 2.90 -10.60
C ILE A 109 6.24 3.03 -11.38
N LYS A 110 5.94 2.11 -12.29
CA LYS A 110 4.67 2.13 -13.04
C LYS A 110 3.43 2.20 -12.12
N LEU A 111 3.40 1.43 -11.04
CA LEU A 111 2.24 1.37 -10.13
C LEU A 111 2.12 2.61 -9.23
N TYR A 112 3.20 3.13 -8.66
CA TYR A 112 3.12 4.17 -7.63
C TYR A 112 3.35 5.58 -8.17
N THR A 113 3.99 5.72 -9.32
CA THR A 113 4.33 7.04 -9.89
C THR A 113 3.44 7.40 -11.07
N CYS A 114 3.00 6.42 -11.86
CA CYS A 114 2.12 6.66 -13.00
C CYS A 114 0.66 6.85 -12.56
N ILE A 115 0.20 6.12 -11.52
CA ILE A 115 -1.19 6.22 -11.06
C ILE A 115 -1.53 7.61 -10.51
N PRO A 116 -0.72 8.25 -9.64
CA PRO A 116 -0.99 9.63 -9.20
C PRO A 116 -0.95 10.64 -10.36
N LYS A 117 0.00 10.50 -11.29
CA LYS A 117 0.10 11.35 -12.49
C LYS A 117 -1.12 11.20 -13.42
N LEU A 118 -1.71 10.00 -13.48
CA LEU A 118 -2.91 9.74 -14.26
C LEU A 118 -4.17 10.35 -13.61
N VAL A 119 -4.26 10.29 -12.28
CA VAL A 119 -5.35 10.93 -11.53
C VAL A 119 -5.28 12.47 -11.63
N ASP A 120 -4.08 13.05 -11.55
CA ASP A 120 -3.88 14.50 -11.74
C ASP A 120 -4.18 14.96 -13.18
N THR A 121 -3.86 14.13 -14.18
CA THR A 121 -4.17 14.43 -15.59
C THR A 121 -5.66 14.24 -15.90
N MET A 122 -6.32 13.24 -15.30
CA MET A 122 -7.78 13.08 -15.38
C MET A 122 -8.53 14.20 -14.66
N ALA A 123 -8.08 14.63 -13.47
CA ALA A 123 -8.65 15.78 -12.75
C ALA A 123 -8.51 17.10 -13.55
N LYS A 124 -7.38 17.29 -14.25
CA LYS A 124 -7.18 18.44 -15.15
C LYS A 124 -8.01 18.34 -16.43
N ASN A 125 -8.28 17.13 -16.91
CA ASN A 125 -9.10 16.92 -18.12
C ASN A 125 -10.60 17.05 -17.83
N GLU A 126 -11.07 16.65 -16.64
CA GLU A 126 -12.44 16.90 -16.16
C GLU A 126 -12.72 18.40 -15.97
N GLN A 127 -11.71 19.18 -15.60
CA GLN A 127 -11.79 20.66 -15.56
C GLN A 127 -11.88 21.30 -16.96
N SER A 128 -11.53 20.57 -18.02
CA SER A 128 -11.53 21.09 -19.39
C SER A 128 -12.80 20.72 -20.18
N GLN A 129 -13.71 19.90 -19.64
CA GLN A 129 -14.91 19.42 -20.34
C GLN A 129 -16.27 19.80 -19.73
N SER A 130 -16.36 20.73 -18.78
CA SER A 130 -17.67 21.29 -18.40
C SER A 130 -17.63 22.79 -18.17
N GLY A 131 -18.67 23.50 -18.63
CA GLY A 131 -18.87 24.94 -18.50
C GLY A 131 -19.07 25.43 -17.05
N SER A 132 -18.09 25.18 -16.18
CA SER A 132 -18.19 25.39 -14.73
C SER A 132 -17.58 26.71 -14.24
N SER A 133 -16.89 27.49 -15.08
CA SER A 133 -16.34 28.81 -14.68
C SER A 133 -17.42 29.82 -14.29
N GLU A 134 -18.56 29.82 -14.97
CA GLU A 134 -19.68 30.72 -14.64
C GLU A 134 -20.46 30.24 -13.43
N GLN A 135 -20.67 28.92 -13.29
CA GLN A 135 -21.35 28.34 -12.13
C GLN A 135 -20.52 28.52 -10.84
N THR A 136 -19.21 28.33 -10.91
CA THR A 136 -18.31 28.57 -9.76
C THR A 136 -18.28 30.03 -9.35
N LYS A 137 -18.24 30.97 -10.30
CA LYS A 137 -18.34 32.41 -10.02
C LYS A 137 -19.70 32.80 -9.45
N ALA A 138 -20.79 32.27 -10.01
CA ALA A 138 -22.14 32.53 -9.51
C ALA A 138 -22.33 32.01 -8.08
N LEU A 139 -21.84 30.79 -7.80
CA LEU A 139 -21.87 30.20 -6.46
C LEU A 139 -21.00 30.98 -5.47
N GLN A 140 -19.80 31.43 -5.87
CA GLN A 140 -18.97 32.31 -5.04
C GLN A 140 -19.66 33.64 -4.73
N LYS A 141 -20.30 34.26 -5.73
CA LYS A 141 -21.06 35.50 -5.55
C LYS A 141 -22.26 35.29 -4.62
N GLN A 142 -22.94 34.14 -4.69
CA GLN A 142 -24.00 33.80 -3.75
C GLN A 142 -23.48 33.66 -2.31
N ILE A 143 -22.34 33.00 -2.11
CA ILE A 143 -21.70 32.88 -0.80
C ILE A 143 -21.36 34.26 -0.24
N GLU A 144 -20.80 35.13 -1.06
CA GLU A 144 -20.42 36.49 -0.67
C GLU A 144 -21.65 37.33 -0.28
N GLN A 145 -22.71 37.29 -1.09
CA GLN A 145 -23.98 37.97 -0.79
C GLN A 145 -24.61 37.45 0.50
N LEU A 146 -24.56 36.12 0.75
CA LEU A 146 -25.09 35.54 1.98
C LEU A 146 -24.26 35.95 3.21
N LYS A 147 -22.93 35.99 3.11
CA LYS A 147 -22.06 36.48 4.19
C LYS A 147 -22.36 37.94 4.53
N LEU A 148 -22.46 38.80 3.52
CA LEU A 148 -22.78 40.22 3.71
C LEU A 148 -24.16 40.40 4.36
N LYS A 149 -25.16 39.59 3.98
CA LYS A 149 -26.47 39.60 4.64
C LYS A 149 -26.40 39.20 6.10
N VAL A 150 -25.62 38.16 6.42
CA VAL A 150 -25.43 37.73 7.82
C VAL A 150 -24.79 38.84 8.63
N GLU A 151 -23.72 39.46 8.13
CA GLU A 151 -23.04 40.58 8.79
C GLU A 151 -23.96 41.80 8.98
N ALA A 152 -24.75 42.16 7.96
CA ALA A 152 -25.73 43.23 8.08
C ALA A 152 -26.84 42.93 9.11
N LEU A 153 -27.28 41.67 9.20
CA LEU A 153 -28.25 41.25 10.22
C LEU A 153 -27.65 41.30 11.62
N GLU A 154 -26.40 40.86 11.80
CA GLU A 154 -25.68 40.94 13.07
C GLU A 154 -25.53 42.40 13.53
N THR A 155 -25.11 43.29 12.65
CA THR A 155 -24.98 44.72 12.99
C THR A 155 -26.33 45.39 13.31
N MET A 156 -27.42 45.01 12.63
CA MET A 156 -28.76 45.51 13.00
C MET A 156 -29.21 45.01 14.38
N ILE A 157 -28.80 43.81 14.78
CA ILE A 157 -29.05 43.31 16.13
C ILE A 157 -28.32 44.20 17.15
N ASP A 158 -27.03 44.50 16.92
CA ASP A 158 -26.26 45.37 17.82
C ASP A 158 -26.89 46.77 17.96
N ILE A 159 -27.30 47.39 16.85
CA ILE A 159 -27.99 48.70 16.86
C ILE A 159 -29.32 48.62 17.63
N ALA A 160 -30.08 47.54 17.46
CA ALA A 160 -31.35 47.34 18.16
C ALA A 160 -31.13 47.17 19.67
N GLU A 161 -30.12 46.41 20.09
CA GLU A 161 -29.75 46.27 21.51
C GLU A 161 -29.37 47.61 22.13
N ASP A 162 -28.60 48.43 21.40
CA ASP A 162 -28.16 49.75 21.86
C ASP A 162 -29.31 50.75 22.03
N GLN A 163 -30.21 50.82 21.06
CA GLN A 163 -31.33 51.77 21.04
C GLN A 163 -32.48 51.37 21.98
N LEU A 164 -32.82 50.08 22.01
CA LEU A 164 -33.97 49.58 22.77
C LEU A 164 -33.59 49.10 24.18
N LYS A 165 -32.28 49.05 24.51
CA LYS A 165 -31.76 48.61 25.82
C LYS A 165 -32.27 47.23 26.26
N ILE A 166 -32.58 46.37 25.28
CA ILE A 166 -32.98 44.97 25.49
C ILE A 166 -31.88 44.06 24.95
N ASP A 167 -31.57 43.00 25.69
CA ASP A 167 -30.53 42.03 25.36
C ASP A 167 -31.15 40.96 24.43
N ILE A 168 -30.85 40.99 23.13
CA ILE A 168 -31.45 40.08 22.13
C ILE A 168 -30.56 38.83 21.98
N ARG A 169 -29.24 38.99 22.08
CA ARG A 169 -28.25 37.91 21.96
C ARG A 169 -28.02 37.21 23.31
N LYS A 170 -27.96 35.87 23.29
CA LYS A 170 -27.55 35.10 24.48
C LYS A 170 -26.08 35.34 24.81
N LYS A 171 -25.80 35.77 26.03
CA LYS A 171 -24.43 35.89 26.56
C LYS A 171 -23.81 34.49 26.78
N PRO A 172 -22.61 34.20 26.24
CA PRO A 172 -21.90 32.95 26.51
C PRO A 172 -21.38 33.00 27.96
N GLY A 173 -22.13 32.45 28.91
CA GLY A 173 -21.66 32.46 30.31
C GLY A 173 -22.64 32.10 31.41
N THR A 174 -23.90 31.76 31.15
CA THR A 174 -24.81 31.35 32.23
C THR A 174 -24.62 29.87 32.54
N LYS A 175 -24.02 29.57 33.71
CA LYS A 175 -23.90 28.19 34.23
C LYS A 175 -25.26 27.51 34.17
N GLN A 176 -25.35 26.33 33.54
CA GLN A 176 -26.52 25.47 33.67
C GLN A 176 -26.77 25.20 35.16
N SER A 177 -27.92 25.64 35.67
CA SER A 177 -28.39 25.24 36.99
C SER A 177 -28.62 23.73 36.96
N LYS A 178 -27.89 22.99 37.81
CA LYS A 178 -28.15 21.56 38.02
C LYS A 178 -29.56 21.37 38.62
N PRO A 179 -30.21 20.23 38.33
CA PRO A 179 -31.53 19.89 38.87
C PRO A 179 -31.51 19.75 40.39
#